data_AF-A0A2D7EYQ9-F1
#
_entry.id   AF-A0A2D7EYQ9-F1
#
_cell.length_a   1.000
_cell.length_b   1.000
_cell.length_c   1.000
_cell.angle_alpha   90.00
_cell.angle_beta   90.00
_cell.angle_gamma   90.00
#
_symmetry.space_group_name_H-M   'P 1'
#
loop_
_entity.id
_entity.type
_entity.pdbx_description
1 polymer ?
#
loop_
_entity_poly.entity_id
_entity_poly.type
_entity_poly.pdbx_seq_one_letter_code
_entity_poly.pdbx_strand_id
1 'polypeptide(L)'
;MDFLHRNRIIYKRMPVTDIPTETYDWGWYYENGTSEFYSLFNTKVRINSYKSLKWHIIVLRYLNMSIEPQKFYTLCEYIIDQNNGFITFSVSVGILHNILAEVLEIEFHNPPNTRVRKIIFKDGIGLSAVDKLKIVGSVIGRKKNATNFDIYESMLYLHHQRQKITMRKIAGYLNVSERTLYRNMDNDLKVEKKILNEALQQGELFAL
;
A
#
# COMPACT_ATOMS: atom_id res chain seq x y z
N MET A 1 -18.71 0.77 18.23
CA MET A 1 -17.75 1.90 18.23
C MET A 1 -18.05 2.91 19.34
N ASP A 2 -19.32 3.16 19.66
CA ASP A 2 -19.77 4.15 20.65
C ASP A 2 -19.08 4.06 22.02
N PHE A 3 -18.78 2.86 22.51
CA PHE A 3 -18.02 2.69 23.74
C PHE A 3 -16.63 3.33 23.66
N LEU A 4 -15.89 3.11 22.57
CA LEU A 4 -14.56 3.69 22.38
C LEU A 4 -14.64 5.21 22.33
N HIS A 5 -15.64 5.76 21.65
CA HIS A 5 -15.86 7.21 21.55
C HIS A 5 -16.19 7.83 22.90
N ARG A 6 -17.16 7.26 23.65
CA ARG A 6 -17.55 7.74 24.98
C ARG A 6 -16.40 7.72 25.98
N ASN A 7 -15.55 6.70 25.91
CA ASN A 7 -14.39 6.55 26.77
C ASN A 7 -13.12 7.23 26.22
N ARG A 8 -13.22 7.97 25.11
CA ARG A 8 -12.10 8.69 24.46
C ARG A 8 -10.90 7.80 24.13
N ILE A 9 -11.16 6.55 23.75
CA ILE A 9 -10.14 5.57 23.39
C ILE A 9 -9.59 5.89 21.99
N ILE A 10 -8.27 6.04 21.91
CA ILE A 10 -7.55 6.24 20.65
C ILE A 10 -7.38 4.89 19.95
N TYR A 11 -8.10 4.68 18.86
CA TYR A 11 -8.01 3.46 18.02
C TYR A 11 -7.50 3.74 16.60
N LYS A 12 -7.22 5.01 16.30
CA LYS A 12 -6.67 5.47 15.02
C LYS A 12 -5.60 6.53 15.27
N ARG A 13 -4.50 6.47 14.52
CA ARG A 13 -3.43 7.46 14.54
C ARG A 13 -2.82 7.58 13.13
N MET A 14 -2.70 8.82 12.65
CA MET A 14 -1.96 9.12 11.43
C MET A 14 -0.45 8.96 11.68
N PRO A 15 0.37 8.78 10.62
CA PRO A 15 1.82 8.89 10.76
C PRO A 15 2.20 10.21 11.43
N VAL A 16 3.21 10.17 12.30
CA VAL A 16 3.60 11.31 13.15
C VAL A 16 4.92 11.89 12.68
N THR A 17 5.89 11.01 12.41
CA THR A 17 7.24 11.35 11.96
C THR A 17 7.42 11.10 10.47
N ASP A 18 6.76 10.10 9.90
CA ASP A 18 6.82 9.85 8.46
C ASP A 18 6.06 10.92 7.66
N ILE A 19 6.78 11.59 6.76
CA ILE A 19 6.25 12.61 5.86
C ILE A 19 5.83 11.97 4.53
N PRO A 20 4.62 12.26 4.01
CA PRO A 20 4.19 11.75 2.71
C PRO A 20 5.03 12.32 1.58
N THR A 21 5.37 11.47 0.62
CA THR A 21 6.05 11.86 -0.64
C THR A 21 5.18 12.80 -1.45
N GLU A 22 3.88 12.52 -1.52
CA GLU A 22 2.90 13.35 -2.23
C GLU A 22 1.60 13.43 -1.43
N THR A 23 0.97 14.61 -1.47
CA THR A 23 -0.33 14.86 -0.84
C THR A 23 -1.35 15.20 -1.91
N TYR A 24 -2.54 14.62 -1.78
CA TYR A 24 -3.65 14.77 -2.71
C TYR A 24 -4.92 15.15 -1.96
N ASP A 25 -5.94 15.58 -2.70
CA ASP A 25 -7.26 15.86 -2.12
C ASP A 25 -7.85 14.63 -1.44
N TRP A 26 -7.67 13.44 -2.03
CA TRP A 26 -8.15 12.18 -1.50
C TRP A 26 -7.31 11.60 -0.35
N GLY A 27 -6.07 12.04 -0.13
CA GLY A 27 -5.18 11.42 0.85
C GLY A 27 -3.69 11.65 0.63
N TRP A 28 -2.89 10.69 1.07
CA TRP A 28 -1.43 10.79 1.13
C TRP A 28 -0.76 9.56 0.53
N TYR A 29 0.35 9.80 -0.18
CA TYR A 29 1.20 8.77 -0.78
C TYR A 29 2.59 8.78 -0.14
N TYR A 30 3.08 7.59 0.20
CA TYR A 30 4.38 7.33 0.79
C TYR A 30 5.12 6.34 -0.12
N GLU A 31 6.11 6.80 -0.87
CA GLU A 31 6.81 5.99 -1.87
C GLU A 31 7.46 4.73 -1.27
N ASN A 32 8.14 4.93 -0.14
CA ASN A 32 8.77 3.88 0.66
C ASN A 32 7.79 3.18 1.61
N GLY A 33 6.57 3.73 1.74
CA GLY A 33 5.57 3.32 2.70
C GLY A 33 5.83 3.86 4.12
N THR A 34 4.83 3.74 4.98
CA THR A 34 4.88 4.09 6.40
C THR A 34 4.38 2.95 7.27
N SER A 35 5.03 2.73 8.41
CA SER A 35 4.61 1.80 9.47
C SER A 35 3.99 2.52 10.67
N GLU A 36 3.77 3.83 10.59
CA GLU A 36 3.26 4.64 11.71
C GLU A 36 1.74 4.82 11.69
N PHE A 37 1.08 4.30 10.65
CA PHE A 37 -0.37 4.39 10.51
C PHE A 37 -1.10 3.26 11.25
N TYR A 38 -1.93 3.65 12.20
CA TYR A 38 -2.83 2.78 12.94
C TYR A 38 -4.27 3.16 12.65
N SER A 39 -5.09 2.17 12.31
CA SER A 39 -6.52 2.37 12.04
C SER A 39 -7.27 1.09 12.38
N LEU A 40 -7.45 0.85 13.68
CA LEU A 40 -8.16 -0.32 14.18
C LEU A 40 -9.65 -0.23 13.84
N PHE A 41 -10.28 -1.39 13.62
CA PHE A 41 -11.73 -1.53 13.45
C PHE A 41 -12.35 -0.75 12.27
N ASN A 42 -11.53 -0.30 11.31
CA ASN A 42 -11.98 0.47 10.14
C ASN A 42 -12.43 -0.40 8.96
N THR A 43 -12.47 -1.72 9.14
CA THR A 43 -12.95 -2.67 8.13
C THR A 43 -14.15 -3.44 8.68
N LYS A 44 -14.99 -3.96 7.78
CA LYS A 44 -16.08 -4.86 8.16
C LYS A 44 -15.58 -6.21 8.69
N VAL A 45 -14.28 -6.50 8.54
CA VAL A 45 -13.66 -7.74 8.97
C VAL A 45 -13.36 -7.64 10.46
N ARG A 46 -13.96 -8.55 11.23
CA ARG A 46 -13.76 -8.69 12.67
C ARG A 46 -12.48 -9.48 12.98
N ILE A 47 -12.00 -9.36 14.21
CA ILE A 47 -10.86 -10.13 14.70
C ILE A 47 -11.27 -11.61 14.83
N ASN A 48 -10.53 -12.49 14.17
CA ASN A 48 -10.88 -13.91 14.05
C ASN A 48 -9.81 -14.88 14.60
N SER A 49 -8.78 -14.37 15.26
CA SER A 49 -7.70 -15.19 15.84
C SER A 49 -7.08 -14.55 17.07
N TYR A 50 -6.53 -15.36 17.97
CA TYR A 50 -5.79 -14.91 19.15
C TYR A 50 -4.58 -14.05 18.81
N LYS A 51 -3.84 -14.39 17.75
CA LYS A 51 -2.70 -13.58 17.28
C LYS A 51 -3.14 -12.18 16.87
N SER A 52 -4.23 -12.08 16.12
CA SER A 52 -4.80 -10.78 15.73
C SER A 52 -5.32 -10.03 16.94
N LEU A 53 -6.00 -10.69 17.87
CA LEU A 53 -6.50 -10.07 19.11
C LEU A 53 -5.35 -9.48 19.95
N LYS A 54 -4.30 -10.26 20.22
CA LYS A 54 -3.12 -9.81 20.97
C LYS A 54 -2.49 -8.57 20.31
N TRP A 55 -2.35 -8.58 18.98
CA TRP A 55 -1.85 -7.41 18.25
C TRP A 55 -2.75 -6.18 18.44
N HIS A 56 -4.07 -6.31 18.36
CA HIS A 56 -5.00 -5.19 18.59
C HIS A 56 -4.87 -4.63 20.00
N ILE A 57 -4.76 -5.50 21.01
CA ILE A 57 -4.58 -5.09 22.42
C ILE A 57 -3.25 -4.34 22.60
N ILE A 58 -2.15 -4.83 22.03
CA ILE A 58 -0.85 -4.15 22.06
C ILE A 58 -0.95 -2.74 21.44
N VAL A 59 -1.55 -2.62 20.25
CA VAL A 59 -1.72 -1.33 19.58
C VAL A 59 -2.61 -0.40 20.40
N LEU A 60 -3.70 -0.88 20.99
CA LEU A 60 -4.55 -0.05 21.86
C LEU A 60 -3.79 0.46 23.08
N ARG A 61 -2.97 -0.38 23.73
CA ARG A 61 -2.13 0.07 24.85
C ARG A 61 -1.15 1.15 24.40
N TYR A 62 -0.45 0.90 23.29
CA TYR A 62 0.51 1.84 22.73
C TYR A 62 -0.10 3.19 22.32
N LEU A 63 -1.32 3.17 21.75
CA LEU A 63 -2.01 4.41 21.38
C LEU A 63 -2.56 5.17 22.60
N ASN A 64 -2.73 4.50 23.74
CA ASN A 64 -3.33 5.04 24.95
C ASN A 64 -2.40 4.85 26.16
N MET A 65 -1.11 5.19 26.06
CA MET A 65 -0.11 4.90 27.12
C MET A 65 -0.46 5.47 28.52
N SER A 66 -1.28 6.53 28.58
CA SER A 66 -1.73 7.14 29.83
C SER A 66 -3.00 6.51 30.40
N ILE A 67 -3.55 5.46 29.78
CA ILE A 67 -4.74 4.77 30.28
C ILE A 67 -4.40 4.03 31.57
N GLU A 68 -5.29 4.15 32.55
CA GLU A 68 -5.18 3.41 33.81
C GLU A 68 -5.36 1.89 33.56
N PRO A 69 -4.57 1.02 34.23
CA PRO A 69 -4.65 -0.43 34.02
C PRO A 69 -6.07 -1.01 34.14
N GLN A 70 -6.84 -0.58 35.12
CA GLN A 70 -8.22 -1.06 35.32
C GLN A 70 -9.15 -0.64 34.17
N LYS A 71 -8.99 0.57 33.65
CA LYS A 71 -9.75 1.04 32.48
C LYS A 71 -9.34 0.30 31.22
N PHE A 72 -8.06 -0.03 31.08
CA PHE A 72 -7.56 -0.84 29.97
C PHE A 72 -8.09 -2.27 30.03
N TYR A 73 -8.16 -2.87 31.22
CA TYR A 73 -8.80 -4.17 31.43
C TYR A 73 -10.26 -4.15 30.97
N THR A 74 -11.03 -3.17 31.45
CA THR A 74 -12.45 -2.98 31.08
C THR A 74 -12.63 -2.80 29.57
N LEU A 75 -11.73 -2.04 28.92
CA LEU A 75 -11.72 -1.90 27.46
C LEU A 75 -11.51 -3.25 26.76
N CYS A 76 -10.59 -4.07 27.25
CA CYS A 76 -10.29 -5.35 26.62
C CYS A 76 -11.40 -6.37 26.84
N GLU A 77 -12.05 -6.40 28.01
CA GLU A 77 -13.27 -7.18 28.25
C GLU A 77 -14.37 -6.80 27.26
N TYR A 78 -14.60 -5.50 27.07
CA TYR A 78 -15.58 -5.01 26.11
C TYR A 78 -15.26 -5.45 24.67
N ILE A 79 -13.97 -5.44 24.29
CA ILE A 79 -13.54 -5.88 22.95
C ILE A 79 -13.74 -7.38 22.76
N ILE A 80 -13.46 -8.21 23.76
CA ILE A 80 -13.57 -9.67 23.62
C ILE A 80 -14.99 -10.21 23.72
N ASP A 81 -15.94 -9.41 24.22
CA ASP A 81 -17.35 -9.78 24.16
C ASP A 81 -17.85 -9.75 22.71
N GLN A 82 -18.22 -10.93 22.20
CA GLN A 82 -18.68 -11.14 20.83
C GLN A 82 -19.89 -10.27 20.47
N ASN A 83 -20.74 -9.96 21.45
CA ASN A 83 -21.94 -9.15 21.22
C ASN A 83 -21.60 -7.72 20.80
N ASN A 84 -20.40 -7.24 21.16
CA ASN A 84 -19.92 -5.91 20.78
C ASN A 84 -19.36 -5.87 19.34
N GLY A 85 -19.23 -7.02 18.68
CA GLY A 85 -18.97 -7.10 17.24
C GLY A 85 -17.52 -6.85 16.81
N PHE A 86 -16.55 -6.86 17.73
CA PHE A 86 -15.12 -6.72 17.42
C PHE A 86 -14.46 -8.05 17.05
N ILE A 87 -14.89 -9.15 17.68
CA ILE A 87 -14.33 -10.48 17.46
C ILE A 87 -15.37 -11.48 16.93
N THR A 88 -14.94 -12.62 16.42
CA THR A 88 -15.82 -13.70 15.89
C THR A 88 -15.66 -15.04 16.62
N PHE A 89 -14.91 -15.09 17.70
CA PHE A 89 -14.59 -16.32 18.43
C PHE A 89 -14.71 -16.09 19.93
N SER A 90 -14.83 -17.15 20.72
CA SER A 90 -14.95 -17.02 22.19
C SER A 90 -13.55 -16.92 22.80
N VAL A 91 -13.40 -16.01 23.76
CA VAL A 91 -12.16 -15.82 24.51
C VAL A 91 -12.52 -15.99 25.97
N SER A 92 -11.86 -16.93 26.66
CA SER A 92 -12.05 -17.06 28.10
C SER A 92 -11.36 -15.91 28.83
N VAL A 93 -11.92 -15.55 29.98
CA VAL A 93 -11.35 -14.52 30.87
C VAL A 93 -9.89 -14.86 31.22
N GLY A 94 -9.57 -16.14 31.47
CA GLY A 94 -8.19 -16.58 31.74
C GLY A 94 -7.22 -16.33 30.57
N ILE A 95 -7.64 -16.54 29.32
CA ILE A 95 -6.81 -16.23 28.15
C ILE A 95 -6.60 -14.72 28.04
N LEU A 96 -7.64 -13.91 28.28
CA LEU A 96 -7.51 -12.46 28.29
C LEU A 96 -6.50 -12.02 29.36
N HIS A 97 -6.56 -12.55 30.58
CA HIS A 97 -5.61 -12.23 31.63
C HIS A 97 -4.17 -12.55 31.24
N ASN A 98 -3.92 -13.71 30.64
CA ASN A 98 -2.58 -14.07 30.17
C ASN A 98 -2.07 -13.08 29.11
N ILE A 99 -2.92 -12.72 28.14
CA ILE A 99 -2.57 -11.71 27.14
C ILE A 99 -2.28 -10.35 27.81
N LEU A 100 -3.10 -9.93 28.78
CA LEU A 100 -2.91 -8.64 29.44
C LEU A 100 -1.67 -8.59 30.32
N ALA A 101 -1.33 -9.67 31.03
CA ALA A 101 -0.09 -9.77 31.78
C ALA A 101 1.12 -9.52 30.87
N GLU A 102 1.19 -10.25 29.75
CA GLU A 102 2.25 -10.06 28.76
C GLU A 102 2.25 -8.65 28.15
N VAL A 103 1.06 -8.12 27.82
CA VAL A 103 0.96 -6.81 27.16
C VAL A 103 1.31 -5.67 28.10
N LEU A 104 0.96 -5.73 29.39
CA LEU A 104 1.24 -4.68 30.38
C LEU A 104 2.73 -4.60 30.73
N GLU A 105 3.49 -5.68 30.55
CA GLU A 105 4.95 -5.70 30.76
C GLU A 105 5.74 -5.08 29.59
N ILE A 106 5.12 -4.84 28.44
CA ILE A 106 5.83 -4.29 27.27
C ILE A 106 6.31 -2.86 27.55
N GLU A 107 7.60 -2.62 27.38
CA GLU A 107 8.15 -1.27 27.26
C GLU A 107 8.20 -0.87 25.79
N PHE A 108 7.46 0.18 25.42
CA PHE A 108 7.41 0.66 24.04
C PHE A 108 8.63 1.54 23.70
N HIS A 109 9.77 0.90 23.48
CA HIS A 109 10.96 1.55 22.90
C HIS A 109 10.75 1.86 21.40
N ASN A 110 9.95 1.03 20.74
CA ASN A 110 9.57 1.18 19.34
C ASN A 110 8.04 1.04 19.16
N PRO A 111 7.46 1.67 18.13
CA PRO A 111 6.05 1.48 17.77
C PRO A 111 5.75 0.01 17.44
N PRO A 112 4.56 -0.52 17.79
CA PRO A 112 4.14 -1.85 17.39
C PRO A 112 4.15 -2.02 15.88
N ASN A 113 4.70 -3.15 15.40
CA ASN A 113 4.75 -3.47 13.98
C ASN A 113 3.35 -3.45 13.36
N THR A 114 3.17 -2.70 12.28
CA THR A 114 1.95 -2.69 11.47
C THR A 114 2.28 -3.00 10.02
N ARG A 115 1.27 -3.33 9.22
CA ARG A 115 1.46 -3.50 7.79
C ARG A 115 1.83 -2.15 7.18
N VAL A 116 2.99 -2.10 6.52
CA VAL A 116 3.44 -0.91 5.76
C VAL A 116 2.38 -0.47 4.76
N ARG A 117 2.03 0.82 4.79
CA ARG A 117 1.07 1.44 3.88
C ARG A 117 1.78 2.42 2.97
N LYS A 118 1.57 2.30 1.66
CA LYS A 118 2.00 3.33 0.69
C LYS A 118 0.95 4.41 0.45
N ILE A 119 -0.31 4.11 0.74
CA ILE A 119 -1.43 5.02 0.52
C ILE A 119 -2.28 5.05 1.78
N ILE A 120 -2.60 6.25 2.24
CA ILE A 120 -3.53 6.50 3.34
C ILE A 120 -4.60 7.48 2.83
N PHE A 121 -5.86 7.06 2.88
CA PHE A 121 -6.99 7.89 2.49
C PHE A 121 -7.42 8.78 3.65
N LYS A 122 -7.83 10.02 3.35
CA LYS A 122 -8.54 10.87 4.31
C LYS A 122 -9.90 10.25 4.66
N ASP A 123 -10.38 10.54 5.86
CA ASP A 123 -11.74 10.16 6.24
C ASP A 123 -12.77 11.03 5.52
N GLY A 124 -13.98 10.50 5.29
CA GLY A 124 -15.11 11.28 4.78
C GLY A 124 -15.04 11.71 3.31
N ILE A 125 -14.03 11.28 2.54
CA ILE A 125 -13.82 11.67 1.13
C ILE A 125 -14.85 11.13 0.12
N GLY A 126 -15.91 10.45 0.57
CA GLY A 126 -16.98 9.92 -0.30
C GLY A 126 -16.56 8.81 -1.28
N LEU A 127 -15.30 8.37 -1.27
CA LEU A 127 -14.82 7.35 -2.21
C LEU A 127 -15.30 5.94 -1.85
N SER A 128 -15.84 5.23 -2.84
CA SER A 128 -16.18 3.82 -2.71
C SER A 128 -14.93 2.94 -2.60
N ALA A 129 -15.09 1.68 -2.20
CA ALA A 129 -13.99 0.72 -2.20
C ALA A 129 -13.37 0.55 -3.61
N VAL A 130 -14.19 0.61 -4.66
CA VAL A 130 -13.75 0.51 -6.06
C VAL A 130 -12.91 1.73 -6.45
N ASP A 131 -13.34 2.94 -6.06
CA ASP A 131 -12.59 4.17 -6.36
C ASP A 131 -11.24 4.18 -5.66
N LYS A 132 -11.20 3.75 -4.39
CA LYS A 132 -9.95 3.59 -3.65
C LYS A 132 -9.02 2.59 -4.33
N LEU A 133 -9.54 1.47 -4.84
CA LEU A 133 -8.74 0.49 -5.60
C LEU A 133 -8.20 1.08 -6.91
N LYS A 134 -9.01 1.84 -7.66
CA LYS A 134 -8.58 2.55 -8.87
C LYS A 134 -7.46 3.54 -8.58
N ILE A 135 -7.57 4.34 -7.52
CA ILE A 135 -6.53 5.28 -7.10
C ILE A 135 -5.25 4.51 -6.74
N VAL A 136 -5.36 3.46 -5.93
CA VAL A 136 -4.22 2.60 -5.58
C VAL A 136 -3.53 2.06 -6.83
N GLY A 137 -4.28 1.54 -7.80
CA GLY A 137 -3.74 1.07 -9.08
C GLY A 137 -3.11 2.19 -9.91
N SER A 138 -3.68 3.40 -9.92
CA SER A 138 -3.11 4.53 -10.64
C SER A 138 -1.84 5.10 -10.01
N VAL A 139 -1.72 5.07 -8.69
CA VAL A 139 -0.59 5.66 -7.95
C VAL A 139 0.53 4.63 -7.77
N ILE A 140 0.19 3.40 -7.37
CA ILE A 140 1.15 2.31 -7.18
C ILE A 140 1.46 1.59 -8.50
N GLY A 141 0.43 1.30 -9.30
CA GLY A 141 0.54 0.55 -10.56
C GLY A 141 1.14 1.32 -11.73
N ARG A 142 1.39 2.63 -11.61
CA ARG A 142 2.21 3.38 -12.59
C ARG A 142 3.70 3.04 -12.52
N LYS A 143 4.16 2.25 -11.54
CA LYS A 143 5.53 1.73 -11.52
C LYS A 143 5.61 0.44 -12.34
N LYS A 144 5.90 0.62 -13.65
CA LYS A 144 6.43 -0.31 -14.68
C LYS A 144 5.46 -0.70 -15.81
N ASN A 145 5.33 0.16 -16.82
CA ASN A 145 4.82 -0.23 -18.16
C ASN A 145 5.85 0.01 -19.29
N ALA A 146 7.14 0.20 -18.96
CA ALA A 146 8.19 0.38 -19.95
C ALA A 146 9.55 0.18 -19.29
N THR A 147 9.86 -1.04 -18.86
CA THR A 147 11.24 -1.40 -18.50
C THR A 147 12.10 -1.45 -19.76
N ASN A 148 13.43 -1.41 -19.61
CA ASN A 148 14.33 -1.56 -20.75
C ASN A 148 14.07 -2.84 -21.55
N PHE A 149 13.69 -3.93 -20.86
CA PHE A 149 13.28 -5.18 -21.49
C PHE A 149 12.01 -5.02 -22.35
N ASP A 150 10.94 -4.44 -21.80
CA ASP A 150 9.68 -4.23 -22.54
C ASP A 150 9.89 -3.34 -23.77
N ILE A 151 10.74 -2.32 -23.64
CA ILE A 151 11.11 -1.41 -24.70
C ILE A 151 11.88 -2.15 -25.81
N TYR A 152 12.86 -2.98 -25.45
CA TYR A 152 13.65 -3.77 -26.40
C TYR A 152 12.80 -4.76 -27.19
N GLU A 153 11.97 -5.55 -26.52
CA GLU A 153 11.06 -6.52 -27.15
C GLU A 153 10.11 -5.83 -28.15
N SER A 154 9.63 -4.64 -27.80
CA SER A 154 8.80 -3.82 -28.71
C SER A 154 9.56 -3.38 -29.97
N MET A 155 10.85 -3.06 -29.85
CA MET A 155 11.70 -2.72 -30.99
C MET A 155 11.91 -3.91 -31.92
N LEU A 156 12.21 -5.09 -31.36
CA LEU A 156 12.38 -6.33 -32.12
C LEU A 156 11.10 -6.73 -32.86
N TYR A 157 9.95 -6.62 -32.20
CA TYR A 157 8.66 -6.89 -32.83
C TYR A 157 8.41 -5.96 -34.04
N LEU A 158 8.58 -4.64 -33.85
CA LEU A 158 8.42 -3.67 -34.93
C LEU A 158 9.40 -3.92 -36.09
N HIS A 159 10.64 -4.29 -35.77
CA HIS A 159 11.66 -4.66 -36.75
C HIS A 159 11.23 -5.88 -37.57
N HIS A 160 10.76 -6.94 -36.90
CA HIS A 160 10.29 -8.16 -37.56
C HIS A 160 9.09 -7.91 -38.48
N GLN A 161 8.23 -6.94 -38.13
CA GLN A 161 7.13 -6.50 -38.98
C GLN A 161 7.57 -5.58 -40.14
N ARG A 162 8.88 -5.40 -40.35
CA ARG A 162 9.48 -4.44 -41.29
C ARG A 162 8.95 -3.02 -41.13
N GLN A 163 8.67 -2.63 -39.89
CA GLN A 163 8.17 -1.30 -39.58
C GLN A 163 9.26 -0.41 -39.00
N LYS A 164 9.40 0.81 -39.54
CA LYS A 164 10.26 1.84 -38.93
C LYS A 164 9.93 2.01 -37.45
N ILE A 165 10.94 1.85 -36.60
CA ILE A 165 10.84 1.89 -35.14
C ILE A 165 10.89 3.36 -34.69
N THR A 166 9.75 3.86 -34.22
CA THR A 166 9.60 5.23 -33.70
C THR A 166 9.13 5.20 -32.25
N MET A 167 9.45 6.26 -31.50
CA MET A 167 9.00 6.39 -30.10
C MET A 167 7.49 6.33 -29.99
N ARG A 168 6.77 6.97 -30.92
CA ARG A 168 5.32 6.90 -31.02
C ARG A 168 4.78 5.48 -31.19
N LYS A 169 5.43 4.65 -31.99
CA LYS A 169 5.02 3.24 -32.20
C LYS A 169 5.30 2.37 -30.99
N ILE A 170 6.47 2.51 -30.38
CA ILE A 170 6.80 1.81 -29.12
C ILE A 170 5.81 2.23 -28.02
N ALA A 171 5.49 3.52 -27.96
CA ALA A 171 4.56 4.09 -26.97
C ALA A 171 3.14 3.54 -27.17
N GLY A 172 2.69 3.46 -28.43
CA GLY A 172 1.43 2.82 -28.79
C GLY A 172 1.40 1.34 -28.44
N TYR A 173 2.47 0.60 -28.71
CA TYR A 173 2.58 -0.83 -28.41
C TYR A 173 2.54 -1.13 -26.91
N LEU A 174 3.26 -0.34 -26.11
CA LEU A 174 3.33 -0.47 -24.66
C LEU A 174 2.18 0.25 -23.92
N ASN A 175 1.30 0.94 -24.64
CA ASN A 175 0.24 1.78 -24.08
C ASN A 175 0.76 2.79 -23.02
N VAL A 176 1.87 3.48 -23.35
CA VAL A 176 2.49 4.51 -22.52
C VAL A 176 2.72 5.80 -23.31
N SER A 177 3.06 6.90 -22.65
CA SER A 177 3.46 8.13 -23.35
C SER A 177 4.90 8.04 -23.86
N GLU A 178 5.22 8.74 -24.96
CA GLU A 178 6.61 8.85 -25.46
C GLU A 178 7.56 9.39 -24.38
N ARG A 179 7.10 10.33 -23.55
CA ARG A 179 7.84 10.84 -22.39
C ARG A 179 8.23 9.73 -21.40
N THR A 180 7.36 8.75 -21.18
CA THR A 180 7.65 7.61 -20.29
C THR A 180 8.75 6.73 -20.86
N LEU A 181 8.76 6.53 -22.18
CA LEU A 181 9.85 5.80 -22.84
C LEU A 181 11.18 6.54 -22.74
N TYR A 182 11.22 7.84 -23.07
CA TYR A 182 12.47 8.62 -23.01
C TYR A 182 13.12 8.64 -21.63
N ARG A 183 12.31 8.59 -20.56
CA ARG A 183 12.80 8.55 -19.18
C ARG A 183 13.35 7.18 -18.78
N ASN A 184 12.76 6.12 -19.31
CA ASN A 184 13.10 4.76 -18.90
C ASN A 184 14.18 4.14 -19.80
N MET A 185 14.30 4.57 -21.07
CA MET A 185 15.24 4.06 -22.06
C MET A 185 16.68 4.52 -21.77
N ASP A 186 17.57 3.55 -21.56
CA ASP A 186 19.01 3.79 -21.42
C ASP A 186 19.67 4.20 -22.75
N ASN A 187 20.97 4.51 -22.70
CA ASN A 187 21.70 4.92 -23.89
C ASN A 187 21.91 3.76 -24.87
N ASP A 188 22.01 2.53 -24.37
CA ASP A 188 22.21 1.33 -25.18
C ASP A 188 21.00 1.08 -26.08
N LEU A 189 19.79 1.17 -25.54
CA LEU A 189 18.56 1.07 -26.33
C LEU A 189 18.38 2.19 -27.35
N LYS A 190 18.92 3.39 -27.09
CA LYS A 190 18.90 4.48 -28.10
C LYS A 190 19.80 4.16 -29.28
N VAL A 191 20.95 3.54 -29.02
CA VAL A 191 21.88 3.07 -30.06
C VAL A 191 21.27 1.90 -30.82
N GLU A 192 20.75 0.91 -30.10
CA GLU A 192 20.09 -0.27 -30.68
C GLU A 192 18.93 0.10 -31.61
N LYS A 193 18.08 1.06 -31.21
CA LYS A 193 17.01 1.60 -32.05
C LYS A 193 17.52 2.18 -33.38
N LYS A 194 18.72 2.77 -33.41
CA LYS A 194 19.32 3.29 -34.64
C LYS A 194 19.79 2.13 -35.51
N ILE A 195 20.54 1.19 -34.93
CA ILE A 195 21.07 0.00 -35.61
C ILE A 195 19.93 -0.80 -36.27
N LEU A 196 18.85 -1.08 -35.55
CA LEU A 196 17.69 -1.82 -36.08
C LEU A 196 17.00 -1.06 -37.24
N ASN A 197 16.89 0.27 -37.16
CA ASN A 197 16.31 1.03 -38.26
C ASN A 197 17.23 1.10 -39.50
N GLU A 198 18.56 1.16 -39.30
CA GLU A 198 19.54 1.13 -40.38
C GLU A 198 19.54 -0.23 -41.09
N ALA A 199 19.47 -1.32 -40.33
CA ALA A 199 19.35 -2.68 -40.86
C ALA A 199 18.09 -2.86 -41.73
N LEU A 200 16.96 -2.28 -41.31
CA LEU A 200 15.73 -2.26 -42.13
C LEU A 200 15.93 -1.55 -43.47
N GLN A 201 16.57 -0.38 -43.45
CA GLN A 201 16.81 0.40 -44.67
C GLN A 201 17.76 -0.32 -45.64
N GLN A 202 18.81 -0.96 -45.12
CA GLN A 202 19.72 -1.75 -45.94
C GLN A 202 19.01 -2.96 -46.55
N GLY A 203 18.19 -3.69 -45.78
CA GLY A 203 17.41 -4.81 -46.26
C GLY A 203 16.39 -4.44 -47.35
N GLU A 204 15.82 -3.24 -47.31
CA GLU A 204 14.94 -2.72 -48.38
C GLU A 204 15.74 -2.37 -49.65
N LEU A 205 16.96 -1.84 -49.51
CA LEU A 205 17.81 -1.48 -50.65
C LEU A 205 18.32 -2.70 -51.43
N PHE A 206 18.55 -3.83 -50.76
CA PHE A 206 18.95 -5.10 -51.39
C PHE A 206 17.77 -5.93 -51.94
N ALA A 207 16.53 -5.51 -51.69
CA ALA A 207 15.32 -6.18 -52.17
C ALA A 207 14.70 -5.51 -53.42
N LEU A 208 15.29 -4.40 -53.88
CA LEU A 208 15.00 -3.70 -55.14
C LEU A 208 15.97 -4.15 -56.23
#